data_AF-A0A4R1KYZ4-F1
#
_entry.id   AF-A0A4R1KYZ4-F1
#
_cell.length_a   1.000
_cell.length_b   1.000
_cell.length_c   1.000
_cell.angle_alpha   90.00
_cell.angle_beta   90.00
_cell.angle_gamma   90.00
#
_symmetry.space_group_name_H-M   'P 1'
#
loop_
_entity.id
_entity.type
_entity.pdbx_description
1 polymer ?
#
loop_
_entity_poly.entity_id
_entity_poly.type
_entity_poly.pdbx_seq_one_letter_code
_entity_poly.pdbx_strand_id
1 'polypeptide(L)'
;MITITTKLASLCLVLTVALISSFPVSAADGNKIPEQCEKLFQETEKLFNEAQRQPGTHTQLNKIQNKLNQSKKQILEMEIATQIKSCDQGLAKLSQLHKPTEENVN
;
A
#
# COMPACT_ATOMS: atom_id res chain seq x y z
N MET A 1 50.72 -32.90 -10.49
CA MET A 1 50.67 -33.47 -9.12
C MET A 1 51.74 -32.73 -8.32
N ILE A 2 51.42 -31.82 -7.41
CA ILE A 2 50.95 -32.10 -6.03
C ILE A 2 49.89 -31.06 -5.62
N THR A 3 48.81 -31.56 -5.04
CA THR A 3 47.60 -30.86 -4.56
C THR A 3 47.88 -30.08 -3.28
N ILE A 4 47.50 -28.79 -3.21
CA ILE A 4 47.42 -28.04 -1.94
C ILE A 4 45.95 -27.66 -1.73
N THR A 5 45.22 -28.56 -1.07
CA THR A 5 43.83 -28.36 -0.65
C THR A 5 43.76 -28.23 0.86
N THR A 6 42.93 -27.28 1.31
CA THR A 6 42.34 -27.10 2.65
C THR A 6 43.29 -26.70 3.78
N LYS A 7 43.10 -25.48 4.29
CA LYS A 7 42.67 -25.15 5.67
C LYS A 7 42.73 -23.63 5.87
N LEU A 8 41.64 -22.92 5.63
CA LEU A 8 41.43 -21.63 6.29
C LEU A 8 40.14 -21.71 7.10
N ALA A 9 40.32 -21.39 8.37
CA ALA A 9 39.37 -21.57 9.44
C ALA A 9 38.25 -20.53 9.38
N SER A 10 37.05 -21.02 9.61
CA SER A 10 36.05 -20.47 10.53
C SER A 10 36.06 -18.96 10.78
N LEU A 11 35.05 -18.29 10.20
CA LEU A 11 34.20 -17.40 10.99
C LEU A 11 32.78 -17.44 10.39
N CYS A 12 31.99 -18.42 10.85
CA CYS A 12 30.54 -18.39 10.71
C CYS A 12 30.00 -17.18 11.49
N LEU A 13 29.60 -16.11 10.80
CA LEU A 13 28.65 -15.15 11.34
C LEU A 13 27.25 -15.56 10.88
N VAL A 14 26.65 -16.50 11.60
CA VAL A 14 25.26 -16.89 11.41
C VAL A 14 24.41 -15.80 12.04
N LEU A 15 23.88 -14.88 11.24
CA LEU A 15 22.86 -13.95 11.71
C LEU A 15 21.52 -14.71 11.73
N THR A 16 21.24 -15.42 12.82
CA THR A 16 19.92 -16.01 13.07
C THR A 16 18.95 -14.88 13.38
N VAL A 17 18.32 -14.33 12.35
CA VAL A 17 17.16 -13.45 12.53
C VAL A 17 16.02 -14.28 13.12
N ALA A 18 15.57 -13.81 14.27
CA ALA A 18 14.63 -14.46 15.16
C ALA A 18 13.26 -14.73 14.52
N LEU A 19 12.73 -15.91 14.88
CA LEU A 19 11.33 -16.31 15.02
C LEU A 19 10.29 -15.27 14.54
N ILE A 20 9.77 -15.50 13.32
CA ILE A 20 8.45 -14.99 12.94
C ILE A 20 7.40 -15.68 13.83
N SER A 21 6.90 -14.95 14.82
CA SER A 21 5.71 -15.30 15.57
C SER A 21 4.52 -15.39 14.62
N SER A 22 4.05 -16.61 14.36
CA SER A 22 2.76 -16.86 13.72
C SER A 22 1.67 -16.24 14.59
N PHE A 23 1.18 -15.06 14.21
CA PHE A 23 -0.05 -14.53 14.78
C PHE A 23 -1.21 -15.45 14.36
N PRO A 24 -2.14 -15.80 15.27
CA PRO A 24 -3.33 -16.53 14.87
C PRO A 24 -4.11 -15.65 13.88
N VAL A 25 -4.16 -16.10 12.63
CA VAL A 25 -4.97 -15.50 11.58
C VAL A 25 -6.43 -15.79 11.94
N SER A 26 -7.11 -14.80 12.51
CA SER A 26 -8.56 -14.86 12.67
C SER A 26 -9.17 -14.53 11.31
N ALA A 27 -9.62 -15.57 10.62
CA ALA A 27 -10.39 -15.45 9.40
C ALA A 27 -11.65 -14.63 9.68
N ALA A 28 -11.65 -13.37 9.26
CA ALA A 28 -12.83 -12.51 9.28
C ALA A 28 -13.67 -12.77 8.02
N ASP A 29 -14.97 -12.94 8.25
CA ASP A 29 -16.05 -13.26 7.32
C ASP A 29 -15.90 -12.67 5.91
N GLY A 30 -15.86 -13.56 4.92
CA GLY A 30 -15.82 -13.23 3.51
C GLY A 30 -17.18 -12.78 2.99
N ASN A 31 -17.32 -11.49 2.67
CA ASN A 31 -17.90 -10.98 1.40
C ASN A 31 -18.16 -9.46 1.39
N LYS A 32 -17.98 -8.75 2.51
CA LYS A 32 -18.25 -7.30 2.55
C LYS A 32 -16.95 -6.51 2.53
N ILE A 33 -16.84 -5.62 1.54
CA ILE A 33 -15.82 -4.57 1.52
C ILE A 33 -16.00 -3.73 2.79
N PRO A 34 -14.95 -3.51 3.58
CA PRO A 34 -15.03 -2.66 4.76
C PRO A 34 -15.46 -1.23 4.39
N GLU A 35 -16.27 -0.60 5.25
CA GLU A 35 -16.80 0.76 5.02
C GLU A 35 -15.69 1.78 4.75
N GLN A 36 -14.55 1.63 5.42
CA GLN A 36 -13.38 2.51 5.27
C GLN A 36 -12.82 2.45 3.85
N CYS A 37 -12.80 1.26 3.24
CA CYS A 37 -12.37 1.08 1.87
C CYS A 37 -13.37 1.64 0.87
N GLU A 38 -14.66 1.48 1.14
CA GLU A 38 -15.71 2.07 0.30
C GLU A 38 -15.60 3.59 0.28
N LYS A 39 -15.46 4.23 1.45
CA LYS A 39 -15.23 5.68 1.55
C LYS A 39 -13.97 6.12 0.82
N LEU A 40 -12.85 5.41 1.00
CA LEU A 40 -11.59 5.75 0.34
C LEU A 40 -11.74 5.73 -1.19
N PHE A 41 -12.35 4.67 -1.72
CA PHE A 41 -12.54 4.54 -3.16
C PHE A 41 -13.47 5.62 -3.71
N GLN A 42 -14.56 5.92 -3.01
CA GLN A 42 -15.49 6.98 -3.42
C GLN A 42 -14.83 8.36 -3.43
N GLU A 43 -14.11 8.74 -2.37
CA GLU A 43 -13.43 10.04 -2.30
C GLU A 43 -12.34 10.18 -3.38
N THR A 44 -11.61 9.10 -3.64
CA THR A 44 -10.60 9.07 -4.70
C THR A 44 -11.24 9.19 -6.09
N GLU A 45 -12.40 8.56 -6.31
CA GLU A 45 -13.12 8.64 -7.57
C GLU A 45 -13.70 10.04 -7.82
N LYS A 46 -14.19 10.72 -6.77
CA LYS A 46 -14.57 12.14 -6.85
C LYS A 46 -13.40 13.01 -7.27
N LEU A 47 -12.24 12.83 -6.62
CA LEU A 47 -11.02 13.60 -6.92
C LEU A 47 -10.54 13.33 -8.36
N PHE A 48 -10.63 12.09 -8.82
CA PHE A 48 -10.34 11.70 -10.20
C PHE A 48 -11.29 12.39 -11.20
N ASN A 49 -12.59 12.40 -10.92
CA ASN A 49 -13.59 13.04 -11.77
C ASN A 49 -13.44 14.56 -11.80
N GLU A 50 -13.00 15.17 -10.72
CA GLU A 50 -12.65 16.59 -10.69
C GLU A 50 -11.39 16.87 -11.52
N ALA A 51 -10.34 16.07 -11.33
CA ALA A 51 -9.12 16.16 -12.13
C ALA A 51 -9.39 15.96 -13.63
N GLN A 52 -10.36 15.11 -14.01
CA GLN A 52 -10.77 14.93 -15.41
C GLN A 52 -11.39 16.18 -16.04
N ARG A 53 -12.04 17.02 -15.24
CA ARG A 53 -12.61 18.28 -15.74
C ARG A 53 -11.56 19.39 -15.88
N GLN A 54 -10.35 19.19 -15.34
CA GLN A 54 -9.28 20.17 -15.43
C GLN A 54 -8.57 20.10 -16.80
N PRO A 55 -8.48 21.22 -17.56
CA PRO A 55 -7.81 21.25 -18.86
C PRO A 55 -6.33 20.93 -18.70
N GLY A 56 -5.80 20.06 -19.58
CA GLY A 56 -4.39 19.63 -19.56
C GLY A 56 -4.11 18.33 -18.78
N THR A 57 -5.09 17.79 -18.04
CA THR A 57 -4.89 16.61 -17.18
C THR A 57 -5.14 15.27 -17.88
N HIS A 58 -5.86 15.26 -19.01
CA HIS A 58 -6.40 14.05 -19.66
C HIS A 58 -5.36 12.97 -19.99
N THR A 59 -4.13 13.33 -20.38
CA THR A 59 -3.08 12.38 -20.77
C THR A 59 -2.55 11.57 -19.58
N GLN A 60 -2.56 12.14 -18.38
CA GLN A 60 -2.08 11.48 -17.16
C GLN A 60 -3.19 10.75 -16.40
N LEU A 61 -4.44 11.22 -16.52
CA LEU A 61 -5.59 10.60 -15.86
C LEU A 61 -5.78 9.13 -16.23
N ASN A 62 -5.64 8.74 -17.49
CA ASN A 62 -5.84 7.34 -17.88
C ASN A 62 -4.82 6.40 -17.16
N LYS A 63 -3.56 6.83 -17.02
CA LYS A 63 -2.55 6.08 -16.25
C LYS A 63 -2.89 6.02 -14.76
N ILE A 64 -3.39 7.11 -14.20
CA ILE A 64 -3.82 7.17 -12.80
C ILE A 64 -5.03 6.26 -12.58
N GLN A 65 -6.00 6.26 -13.49
CA GLN A 65 -7.18 5.40 -13.44
C GLN A 65 -6.79 3.92 -13.40
N ASN A 66 -5.88 3.50 -14.28
CA ASN A 66 -5.42 2.12 -14.34
C ASN A 66 -4.71 1.72 -13.03
N LYS A 67 -3.87 2.60 -12.47
CA LYS A 67 -3.21 2.35 -11.18
C LYS A 67 -4.20 2.30 -10.02
N LEU A 68 -5.20 3.17 -10.00
CA LEU A 68 -6.26 3.17 -8.99
C LEU A 68 -7.08 1.88 -9.04
N ASN A 69 -7.49 1.45 -10.24
CA ASN A 69 -8.21 0.19 -10.44
C ASN A 69 -7.38 -1.02 -10.02
N GLN A 70 -6.09 -1.03 -10.34
CA GLN A 70 -5.17 -2.09 -9.90
C GLN A 70 -5.05 -2.10 -8.37
N SER A 71 -4.83 -0.94 -7.74
CA SER A 71 -4.73 -0.83 -6.28
C SER A 71 -6.01 -1.28 -5.59
N LYS A 72 -7.18 -0.91 -6.14
CA LYS A 72 -8.49 -1.36 -5.64
C LYS A 72 -8.59 -2.89 -5.66
N LYS A 73 -8.28 -3.53 -6.79
CA LYS A 73 -8.27 -5.00 -6.90
C LYS A 73 -7.33 -5.63 -5.87
N GLN A 74 -6.10 -5.13 -5.79
CA GLN A 74 -5.11 -5.65 -4.86
C GLN A 74 -5.60 -5.58 -3.42
N ILE A 75 -6.18 -4.44 -2.99
CA ILE A 75 -6.73 -4.30 -1.64
C ILE A 75 -7.84 -5.32 -1.40
N LEU A 76 -8.76 -5.50 -2.35
CA LEU A 76 -9.86 -6.46 -2.22
C LEU A 76 -9.40 -7.92 -2.14
N GLU A 77 -8.23 -8.24 -2.67
CA GLU A 77 -7.58 -9.56 -2.57
C GLU A 77 -6.82 -9.75 -1.24
N MET A 78 -6.64 -8.69 -0.42
CA MET A 78 -5.99 -8.78 0.88
C MET A 78 -6.95 -9.28 1.97
N GLU A 79 -6.40 -9.72 3.09
CA GLU A 79 -7.17 -10.03 4.30
C GLU A 79 -7.89 -8.77 4.85
N ILE A 80 -9.13 -8.93 5.32
CA ILE A 80 -10.00 -7.84 5.82
C ILE A 80 -9.33 -6.92 6.84
N ALA A 81 -8.59 -7.46 7.81
CA ALA A 81 -7.89 -6.63 8.80
C ALA A 81 -6.82 -5.73 8.14
N THR A 82 -6.16 -6.24 7.10
CA THR A 82 -5.20 -5.48 6.32
C THR A 82 -5.87 -4.49 5.38
N GLN A 83 -7.05 -4.84 4.81
CA GLN A 83 -7.88 -3.92 4.03
C GLN A 83 -8.23 -2.68 4.87
N ILE A 84 -8.79 -2.89 6.06
CA ILE A 84 -9.16 -1.82 6.99
C ILE A 84 -7.97 -0.89 7.25
N LYS A 85 -6.82 -1.46 7.64
CA LYS A 85 -5.61 -0.68 7.92
C LYS A 85 -5.11 0.11 6.71
N SER A 86 -5.11 -0.50 5.53
CA SER A 86 -4.70 0.16 4.28
C SER A 86 -5.63 1.32 3.94
N CYS A 87 -6.94 1.10 4.09
CA CYS A 87 -7.97 2.09 3.77
C CYS A 87 -7.98 3.25 4.77
N ASP A 88 -7.78 2.99 6.06
CA ASP A 88 -7.63 4.04 7.08
C ASP A 88 -6.41 4.92 6.81
N GLN A 89 -5.28 4.32 6.43
CA GLN A 89 -4.09 5.08 6.03
C GLN A 89 -4.33 5.92 4.78
N GLY A 90 -5.06 5.38 3.80
CA GLY A 90 -5.46 6.11 2.60
C GLY A 90 -6.36 7.30 2.93
N LEU A 91 -7.38 7.10 3.77
CA LEU A 91 -8.29 8.16 4.21
C LEU A 91 -7.56 9.24 4.99
N ALA A 92 -6.65 8.87 5.90
CA ALA A 92 -5.84 9.82 6.65
C ALA A 92 -5.01 10.71 5.71
N LYS A 93 -4.34 10.13 4.71
CA LYS A 93 -3.56 10.89 3.72
C LYS A 93 -4.46 11.77 2.85
N LEU A 94 -5.59 11.24 2.37
CA LEU A 94 -6.53 11.98 1.55
C LEU A 94 -7.11 13.19 2.32
N SER A 95 -7.42 13.03 3.60
CA SER A 95 -7.85 14.14 4.46
C SER A 95 -6.78 15.22 4.66
N GLN A 96 -5.49 14.86 4.61
CA GLN A 96 -4.39 15.83 4.68
C GLN A 96 -4.25 16.63 3.38
N LEU A 97 -4.51 16.01 2.22
CA LEU A 97 -4.51 16.68 0.92
C LEU A 97 -5.67 17.67 0.77
N HIS A 98 -6.80 17.41 1.43
CA HIS A 98 -7.96 18.32 1.47
C HIS A 98 -7.81 19.48 2.44
N LYS A 99 -6.80 19.47 3.33
CA LYS A 99 -6.50 20.67 4.11
C LYS A 99 -5.87 21.69 3.16
N PRO A 100 -6.44 22.89 3.00
CA PRO A 100 -5.74 23.94 2.28
C PRO A 100 -4.39 24.11 2.95
N THR A 101 -3.33 23.91 2.18
CA THR A 101 -1.97 24.25 2.57
C THR A 101 -1.96 25.73 2.95
N GLU A 102 -2.15 26.04 4.23
CA GLU A 102 -1.66 27.28 4.84
C GLU A 102 -0.14 27.15 4.96
N GLU A 103 0.56 27.09 3.82
CA GLU A 103 1.98 27.40 3.75
C GLU A 103 2.10 28.91 3.63
N ASN A 104 2.45 29.48 4.78
CA ASN A 104 2.76 30.87 5.02
C ASN A 104 3.93 31.29 4.11
N VAL A 105 3.64 32.07 3.05
CA VAL A 105 4.64 32.96 2.45
C VAL A 105 4.70 34.20 3.32
N ASN A 106 5.70 34.27 4.20
CA ASN A 106 6.25 35.53 4.71
C ASN A 106 7.75 35.41 4.96
#